data_AF-A0A7S4JFI5-F1
#
_entry.id   AF-A0A7S4JFI5-F1
#
_cell.length_a   1.000
_cell.length_b   1.000
_cell.length_c   1.000
_cell.angle_alpha   90.00
_cell.angle_beta   90.00
_cell.angle_gamma   90.00
#
_symmetry.space_group_name_H-M   'P 1'
#
loop_
_entity.id
_entity.type
_entity.pdbx_description
1 polymer ?
#
loop_
_entity_poly.entity_id
_entity_poly.type
_entity_poly.pdbx_seq_one_letter_code
_entity_poly.pdbx_strand_id
1 'polypeptide(L)'
;VLCEHYGGKWPLWLSPRQVMLVPVHASWNDYCQQVQEKLHDEGFYVDVDLSKATFKKKVRNAQIAQYNLQLVVGEQEVTNGSVNIRTRENQVKGEMKVEDFIAMIKKMRAEYQ
;
A
#
# COMPACT_ATOMS: atom_id res chain seq x y z
N VAL A 1 9.25 -14.28 22.03
CA VAL A 1 9.18 -15.33 20.99
C VAL A 1 8.24 -15.00 19.79
N LEU A 2 7.95 -13.72 19.48
CA LEU A 2 7.21 -13.34 18.25
C LEU A 2 8.13 -12.94 17.08
N CYS A 3 9.39 -12.61 17.35
CA CYS A 3 10.35 -12.16 16.33
C CYS A 3 11.03 -13.31 15.57
N GLU A 4 11.21 -14.48 16.21
CA GLU A 4 11.91 -15.64 15.63
C GLU A 4 11.05 -16.48 14.67
N HIS A 5 9.72 -16.46 14.81
CA HIS A 5 8.86 -17.35 14.02
C HIS A 5 8.45 -16.78 12.66
N TYR A 6 8.40 -15.46 12.50
CA TYR A 6 7.91 -14.82 11.26
C TYR A 6 9.03 -14.25 10.36
N GLY A 7 10.29 -14.31 10.78
CA GLY A 7 11.40 -13.75 9.98
C GLY A 7 11.19 -12.29 9.56
N GLY A 8 10.48 -11.49 10.39
CA GLY A 8 10.12 -10.09 10.10
C GLY A 8 8.90 -9.89 9.18
N LYS A 9 8.29 -10.97 8.68
CA LYS A 9 7.13 -10.95 7.79
C LYS A 9 5.82 -10.96 8.59
N TRP A 10 5.52 -9.85 9.23
CA TRP A 10 4.28 -9.68 9.99
C TRP A 10 3.05 -9.88 9.10
N PRO A 11 1.98 -10.51 9.63
CA PRO A 11 0.69 -10.46 8.96
C PRO A 11 0.15 -9.03 8.92
N LEU A 12 -0.73 -8.74 7.96
CA LEU A 12 -1.23 -7.39 7.68
C LEU A 12 -1.82 -6.71 8.93
N TRP A 13 -2.58 -7.44 9.76
CA TRP A 13 -3.23 -6.88 10.97
C TRP A 13 -2.27 -6.59 12.13
N LEU A 14 -1.07 -7.18 12.13
CA LEU A 14 -0.08 -7.00 13.21
C LEU A 14 1.09 -6.12 12.77
N SER A 15 1.16 -5.77 11.48
CA SER A 15 2.26 -4.99 10.95
C SER A 15 2.08 -3.50 11.26
N PRO A 16 3.10 -2.82 11.83
CA PRO A 16 3.07 -1.36 12.00
C PRO A 16 3.17 -0.60 10.67
N ARG A 17 3.44 -1.30 9.55
CA ARG A 17 3.60 -0.75 8.21
C ARG A 17 2.80 -1.58 7.22
N GLN A 18 1.49 -1.32 7.18
CA GLN A 18 0.55 -2.13 6.42
C GLN A 18 0.63 -1.79 4.93
N VAL A 19 0.43 -0.52 4.57
CA VAL A 19 0.34 -0.09 3.17
C VAL A 19 1.21 1.13 2.89
N MET A 20 1.88 1.13 1.73
CA MET A 20 2.63 2.28 1.21
C MET A 20 2.04 2.74 -0.12
N LEU A 21 1.59 3.98 -0.22
CA LEU A 21 1.24 4.65 -1.47
C LEU A 21 2.48 5.25 -2.13
N VAL A 22 2.67 4.93 -3.41
CA VAL A 22 3.81 5.33 -4.22
C VAL A 22 3.31 6.03 -5.48
N PRO A 23 3.22 7.37 -5.47
CA PRO A 23 2.88 8.13 -6.66
C PRO A 23 4.03 8.06 -7.68
N VAL A 24 3.69 7.80 -8.95
CA VAL A 24 4.63 7.81 -10.09
C VAL A 24 5.14 9.23 -10.35
N HIS A 25 4.28 10.23 -10.16
CA HIS A 25 4.60 11.65 -10.32
C HIS A 25 4.01 12.46 -9.16
N ALA A 26 4.65 13.59 -8.81
CA ALA A 26 4.19 14.46 -7.72
C ALA A 26 2.79 15.06 -7.95
N SER A 27 2.35 15.14 -9.22
CA SER A 27 1.00 15.58 -9.58
C SER A 27 -0.10 14.69 -9.01
N TRP A 28 0.20 13.42 -8.71
CA TRP A 28 -0.75 12.44 -8.17
C TRP A 28 -0.73 12.36 -6.65
N ASN A 29 0.06 13.20 -5.98
CA ASN A 29 0.17 13.21 -4.51
C ASN A 29 -1.18 13.50 -3.84
N ASP A 30 -1.98 14.39 -4.42
CA ASP A 30 -3.30 14.74 -3.88
C ASP A 30 -4.24 13.53 -3.85
N TYR A 31 -4.33 12.81 -4.97
CA TYR A 31 -5.09 11.56 -5.06
C TYR A 31 -4.57 10.50 -4.08
N CYS A 32 -3.25 10.35 -3.93
CA CYS A 32 -2.69 9.45 -2.93
C CYS A 32 -3.11 9.83 -1.50
N GLN A 33 -3.13 11.11 -1.14
CA GLN A 33 -3.59 11.55 0.17
C GLN A 33 -5.08 11.25 0.37
N GLN A 34 -5.93 11.45 -0.65
CA GLN A 34 -7.35 11.08 -0.58
C GLN A 34 -7.54 9.56 -0.35
N VAL A 35 -6.74 8.73 -1.03
CA VAL A 35 -6.77 7.27 -0.82
C VAL A 35 -6.26 6.89 0.57
N GLN A 36 -5.23 7.57 1.06
CA GLN A 36 -4.72 7.40 2.42
C GLN A 36 -5.80 7.69 3.46
N GLU A 37 -6.51 8.82 3.35
CA GLU A 37 -7.58 9.19 4.28
C GLU A 37 -8.69 8.14 4.32
N LYS A 38 -9.12 7.63 3.16
CA LYS A 38 -10.12 6.56 3.08
C LYS A 38 -9.68 5.28 3.79
N LEU A 39 -8.40 4.92 3.67
CA LEU A 39 -7.84 3.74 4.32
C LEU A 39 -7.63 3.95 5.83
N HIS A 40 -7.30 5.18 6.24
CA HIS A 40 -7.18 5.58 7.64
C HIS A 40 -8.53 5.55 8.35
N ASP A 41 -9.61 6.01 7.71
CA ASP A 41 -10.98 5.95 8.24
C ASP A 41 -11.40 4.50 8.54
N GLU A 42 -10.95 3.57 7.72
CA GLU A 42 -11.16 2.13 7.88
C GLU A 42 -10.23 1.48 8.93
N GLY A 43 -9.37 2.27 9.57
CA GLY A 43 -8.47 1.86 10.64
C GLY A 43 -7.22 1.12 10.18
N PHE A 44 -6.79 1.32 8.93
CA PHE A 44 -5.52 0.81 8.42
C PHE A 44 -4.45 1.90 8.45
N TYR A 45 -3.21 1.52 8.71
CA TYR A 45 -2.04 2.39 8.65
C TYR A 45 -1.52 2.48 7.22
N VAL A 46 -1.52 3.69 6.66
CA VAL A 46 -1.08 3.94 5.29
C VAL A 46 -0.13 5.12 5.23
N ASP A 47 1.03 4.92 4.62
CA ASP A 47 2.03 5.97 4.39
C ASP A 47 2.05 6.38 2.91
N VAL A 48 2.39 7.63 2.60
CA VAL A 48 2.48 8.13 1.22
C VAL A 48 3.89 8.66 0.95
N ASP A 49 4.54 8.16 -0.12
CA ASP A 49 5.88 8.63 -0.50
C ASP A 49 5.79 9.95 -1.26
N LEU A 50 5.78 11.06 -0.53
CA LEU A 50 5.82 12.43 -1.09
C LEU A 50 7.25 12.89 -1.44
N SER A 51 8.25 12.00 -1.37
CA SER A 51 9.63 12.36 -1.68
C SER A 51 9.81 12.72 -3.16
N LYS A 52 10.82 13.55 -3.47
CA LYS A 52 11.29 13.82 -4.83
C LYS A 52 12.13 12.67 -5.42
N ALA A 53 12.21 11.54 -4.72
CA ALA A 53 12.90 10.34 -5.19
C ALA A 53 12.25 9.78 -6.48
N THR A 54 13.05 9.10 -7.31
CA THR A 54 12.52 8.41 -8.49
C THR A 54 11.58 7.27 -8.07
N PHE A 55 10.57 6.96 -8.89
CA PHE A 55 9.63 5.87 -8.64
C PHE A 55 10.31 4.56 -8.23
N LYS A 56 11.36 4.14 -8.96
CA LYS A 56 12.13 2.94 -8.63
C LYS A 56 12.74 2.99 -7.22
N LYS A 57 13.24 4.15 -6.81
CA LYS A 57 13.80 4.35 -5.46
C LYS A 57 12.70 4.31 -4.39
N LYS A 58 11.53 4.90 -4.63
CA LYS A 58 10.37 4.82 -3.72
C LYS A 58 9.90 3.38 -3.52
N VAL A 59 9.74 2.63 -4.62
CA VAL A 59 9.38 1.21 -4.57
C VAL A 59 10.41 0.41 -3.78
N ARG A 60 11.70 0.66 -4.02
CA ARG A 60 12.80 0.00 -3.29
C ARG A 60 12.80 0.36 -1.80
N ASN A 61 12.58 1.61 -1.43
CA ASN A 61 12.51 2.06 -0.04
C ASN A 61 11.37 1.37 0.71
N ALA A 62 10.20 1.28 0.09
CA ALA A 62 9.04 0.60 0.67
C ALA A 62 9.27 -0.91 0.85
N GLN A 63 10.00 -1.56 -0.08
CA GLN A 63 10.44 -2.95 0.10
C GLN A 63 11.42 -3.09 1.26
N ILE A 64 12.41 -2.21 1.37
CA ILE A 64 13.39 -2.22 2.48
C ILE A 64 12.69 -1.99 3.82
N ALA A 65 11.70 -1.10 3.85
CA ALA A 65 10.88 -0.82 5.02
C ALA A 65 9.87 -1.94 5.35
N GLN A 66 9.79 -2.98 4.51
CA GLN A 66 8.96 -4.17 4.67
C GLN A 66 7.45 -3.87 4.76
N TYR A 67 6.96 -2.92 3.97
CA TYR A 67 5.52 -2.73 3.80
C TYR A 67 4.88 -3.99 3.19
N ASN A 68 3.72 -4.39 3.70
CA ASN A 68 3.02 -5.58 3.20
C ASN A 68 2.51 -5.39 1.77
N LEU A 69 1.94 -4.21 1.53
CA LEU A 69 1.36 -3.82 0.25
C LEU A 69 1.92 -2.46 -0.17
N GLN A 70 2.20 -2.35 -1.46
CA GLN A 70 2.59 -1.11 -2.11
C GLN A 70 1.53 -0.78 -3.15
N LEU A 71 0.89 0.38 -3.01
CA LEU A 71 -0.10 0.90 -3.93
C LEU A 71 0.56 1.91 -4.84
N VAL A 72 0.69 1.57 -6.11
CA VAL A 72 1.25 2.46 -7.13
C VAL A 72 0.12 3.24 -7.77
N VAL A 73 0.32 4.55 -7.91
CA VAL A 73 -0.63 5.48 -8.51
C VAL A 73 0.05 6.23 -9.65
N GLY A 74 -0.39 5.97 -10.87
CA GLY A 74 -0.04 6.71 -12.07
C GLY A 74 -1.23 7.48 -12.64
N GLU A 75 -1.08 7.95 -13.87
CA GLU A 75 -2.12 8.71 -14.59
C GLU A 75 -3.39 7.87 -14.82
N GLN A 76 -3.20 6.62 -15.23
CA GLN A 76 -4.30 5.70 -15.50
C GLN A 76 -5.10 5.44 -14.22
N GLU A 77 -4.41 5.21 -13.10
CA GLU A 77 -5.03 4.95 -11.82
C GLU A 77 -5.83 6.14 -11.28
N VAL A 78 -5.29 7.36 -11.42
CA VAL A 78 -6.00 8.58 -11.02
C VAL A 78 -7.25 8.79 -11.87
N THR A 79 -7.16 8.54 -13.18
CA THR A 79 -8.29 8.71 -14.11
C THR A 79 -9.40 7.69 -13.85
N ASN A 80 -9.03 6.46 -13.50
CA ASN A 80 -9.96 5.35 -13.32
C ASN A 80 -10.44 5.18 -11.87
N GLY A 81 -9.92 5.97 -10.92
CA GLY A 81 -10.21 5.81 -9.49
C GLY A 81 -9.69 4.48 -8.92
N SER A 82 -8.58 4.00 -9.46
CA SER A 82 -7.97 2.71 -9.12
C SER A 82 -6.60 2.88 -8.46
N VAL A 83 -6.01 1.77 -8.05
CA VAL A 83 -4.65 1.63 -7.53
C VAL A 83 -4.05 0.35 -8.07
N ASN A 84 -2.74 0.37 -8.35
CA ASN A 84 -2.02 -0.83 -8.75
C ASN A 84 -1.34 -1.45 -7.55
N ILE A 85 -1.70 -2.69 -7.22
CA ILE A 85 -1.26 -3.35 -5.99
C ILE A 85 -0.03 -4.19 -6.27
N ARG A 86 1.00 -3.98 -5.45
CA ARG A 86 2.20 -4.80 -5.44
C ARG A 86 2.42 -5.37 -4.05
N THR A 87 2.73 -6.65 -3.97
CA THR A 87 3.06 -7.31 -2.70
C THR A 87 4.53 -7.10 -2.36
N ARG A 88 4.89 -7.33 -1.09
CA ARG A 88 6.28 -7.35 -0.62
C ARG A 88 7.21 -8.28 -1.42
N GLU A 89 6.67 -9.32 -2.07
CA GLU A 89 7.41 -10.26 -2.92
C GLU A 89 7.57 -9.76 -4.36
N ASN A 90 7.30 -8.47 -4.59
CA ASN A 90 7.37 -7.80 -5.89
C ASN A 90 6.40 -8.37 -6.93
N GLN A 91 5.39 -9.13 -6.49
CA GLN A 91 4.31 -9.60 -7.36
C GLN A 91 3.30 -8.49 -7.55
N VAL A 92 3.01 -8.18 -8.82
CA VAL A 92 1.96 -7.23 -9.19
C VAL A 92 0.65 -8.00 -9.21
N LYS A 93 -0.27 -7.67 -8.31
CA LYS A 93 -1.62 -8.26 -8.31
C LYS A 93 -2.51 -7.66 -9.39
N GLY A 94 -2.19 -6.45 -9.85
CA GLY A 94 -2.90 -5.75 -10.91
C GLY A 94 -3.53 -4.45 -10.42
N GLU A 95 -4.29 -3.83 -11.31
CA GLU A 95 -5.12 -2.68 -11.02
C GLU A 95 -6.42 -3.12 -10.34
N MET A 96 -6.83 -2.41 -9.28
CA MET A 96 -8.18 -2.51 -8.74
C MET A 96 -8.70 -1.15 -8.28
N LYS A 97 -10.02 -0.96 -8.29
CA LYS A 97 -10.62 0.27 -7.75
C LYS A 97 -10.32 0.43 -6.27
N VAL A 98 -10.21 1.67 -5.81
CA VAL A 98 -9.93 1.97 -4.39
C VAL A 98 -10.96 1.31 -3.47
N GLU A 99 -12.23 1.30 -3.86
CA GLU A 99 -13.32 0.69 -3.08
C GLU A 99 -13.19 -0.83 -2.97
N ASP A 100 -12.90 -1.50 -4.09
CA ASP A 100 -12.64 -2.95 -4.11
C ASP A 100 -11.39 -3.29 -3.29
N PHE A 101 -10.36 -2.43 -3.30
CA PHE A 101 -9.17 -2.61 -2.47
C PHE A 101 -9.50 -2.54 -0.98
N ILE A 102 -10.29 -1.55 -0.56
CA ILE A 102 -10.75 -1.43 0.83
C ILE A 102 -11.50 -2.71 1.25
N ALA A 103 -12.43 -3.18 0.41
CA ALA A 103 -13.16 -4.43 0.68
C ALA A 103 -12.22 -5.65 0.79
N MET A 104 -11.21 -5.73 -0.07
CA MET A 104 -10.19 -6.79 -0.05
C MET A 104 -9.41 -6.80 1.27
N ILE A 105 -8.89 -5.65 1.72
CA ILE A 105 -8.08 -5.59 2.94
C ILE A 105 -8.92 -5.79 4.19
N LYS A 106 -10.20 -5.38 4.19
CA LYS A 106 -11.14 -5.69 5.27
C LYS A 106 -11.37 -7.19 5.39
N LYS A 107 -11.55 -7.87 4.27
CA LYS A 107 -11.68 -9.33 4.25
C LYS A 107 -10.40 -10.02 4.75
N MET A 108 -9.23 -9.55 4.33
CA MET A 108 -7.94 -10.04 4.84
C MET A 108 -7.75 -9.78 6.34
N ARG A 109 -8.31 -8.70 6.89
CA ARG A 109 -8.30 -8.46 8.33
C ARG A 109 -9.24 -9.42 9.05
N ALA A 110 -10.43 -9.67 8.51
CA ALA A 110 -11.46 -10.51 9.11
C ALA A 110 -11.16 -12.02 9.04
N GLU A 111 -10.49 -12.51 7.99
CA GLU A 111 -10.14 -13.94 7.85
C GLU A 111 -9.11 -14.43 8.89
N TYR A 112 -8.45 -13.53 9.61
CA TYR A 112 -7.37 -13.87 10.54
C TYR A 112 -7.56 -13.27 11.95
N GLN A 113 -8.76 -12.77 12.24
CA GLN A 113 -9.19 -12.33 13.55
C GLN A 113 -10.10 -13.39 14.17
#